data_AF-A0A6I9NX62-F1
#
_entry.id   AF-A0A6I9NX62-F1
#
_cell.length_a   1.000
_cell.length_b   1.000
_cell.length_c   1.000
_cell.angle_alpha   90.00
_cell.angle_beta   90.00
_cell.angle_gamma   90.00
#
_symmetry.space_group_name_H-M   'P 1'
#
loop_
_entity.id
_entity.type
_entity.pdbx_description
1 polymer ?
#
loop_
_entity_poly.entity_id
_entity_poly.type
_entity_poly.pdbx_seq_one_letter_code
_entity_poly.pdbx_strand_id
1 'polypeptide(L)'
;VPQEIQQSGDFFIRPESKAATLDTSQWPLLLKNFDKLNIRTAHYTPLPNGSNPLKRNIQDYVRTGFINLDKPANPSSHEVVAWIRRILRVEKTGHSGTLDPKVTGCLIVCVDRATRLVKSQQSAGKEYVGIVRLHNAIESEHTLARGLESLTGALFQRPPLIAAVKRQLRVRTVYESKLIEYDPERRLGERSILYYITIIYNDYTEEAGGD
;
A
#
# COMPACT_ATOMS: atom_id res chain seq x y z
N VAL A 1 18.06 -9.84 2.50
CA VAL A 1 19.45 -9.37 2.74
C VAL A 1 19.65 -9.32 4.24
N PRO A 2 20.63 -10.03 4.80
CA PRO A 2 20.96 -9.95 6.22
C PRO A 2 21.16 -8.49 6.67
N GLN A 3 20.60 -8.13 7.82
CA GLN A 3 20.66 -6.77 8.37
C GLN A 3 22.10 -6.27 8.57
N GLU A 4 23.03 -7.19 8.82
CA GLU A 4 24.47 -6.96 8.97
C GLU A 4 25.14 -6.45 7.67
N ILE A 5 24.74 -6.98 6.51
CA ILE A 5 25.26 -6.54 5.21
C ILE A 5 24.82 -5.10 4.94
N GLN A 6 23.57 -4.76 5.30
CA GLN A 6 23.02 -3.42 5.14
C GLN A 6 23.72 -2.36 6.01
N GLN A 7 24.21 -2.74 7.18
CA GLN A 7 24.92 -1.84 8.10
C GLN A 7 26.39 -1.62 7.72
N SER A 8 27.06 -2.67 7.22
CA SER A 8 28.50 -2.64 6.92
C SER A 8 28.84 -2.26 5.48
N GLY A 9 28.01 -2.61 4.49
CA GLY A 9 28.32 -2.41 3.08
C GLY A 9 28.20 -0.94 2.62
N ASP A 10 29.16 -0.45 1.82
CA ASP A 10 29.12 0.91 1.26
C ASP A 10 28.14 1.07 0.08
N PHE A 11 27.74 -0.01 -0.58
CA PHE A 11 26.79 -0.04 -1.71
C PHE A 11 27.00 1.12 -2.68
N PHE A 12 28.25 1.30 -3.08
CA PHE A 12 28.69 2.39 -3.93
C PHE A 12 29.17 1.83 -5.26
N ILE A 13 28.65 2.37 -6.36
CA ILE A 13 29.09 2.03 -7.70
C ILE A 13 30.45 2.70 -7.89
N ARG A 14 31.51 1.94 -8.15
CA ARG A 14 32.84 2.53 -8.35
C ARG A 14 32.98 3.01 -9.80
N PRO A 15 33.60 4.17 -10.04
CA PRO A 15 33.95 4.57 -11.39
C PRO A 15 35.06 3.65 -11.91
N GLU A 16 34.78 2.90 -12.97
CA GLU A 16 35.72 1.95 -13.55
C GLU A 16 35.83 2.16 -15.07
N SER A 17 37.02 1.89 -15.62
CA SER A 17 37.28 2.01 -17.06
C SER A 17 36.72 0.84 -17.88
N LYS A 18 36.31 -0.25 -17.23
CA LYS A 18 35.69 -1.44 -17.84
C LYS A 18 34.38 -1.75 -17.11
N ALA A 19 33.47 -2.45 -17.79
CA ALA A 19 32.25 -2.96 -17.17
C ALA A 19 32.63 -4.01 -16.10
N ALA A 20 32.45 -3.68 -14.83
CA ALA A 20 32.73 -4.58 -13.72
C ALA A 20 31.72 -5.72 -13.65
N THR A 21 32.18 -6.96 -13.46
CA THR A 21 31.33 -8.08 -13.05
C THR A 21 31.12 -8.02 -11.54
N LEU A 22 30.21 -7.14 -11.10
CA LEU A 22 29.80 -7.03 -9.69
C LEU A 22 28.56 -7.91 -9.46
N ASP A 23 28.59 -8.79 -8.47
CA ASP A 23 27.35 -9.41 -7.99
C ASP A 23 26.65 -8.43 -7.05
N THR A 24 25.53 -7.85 -7.51
CA THR A 24 24.74 -6.90 -6.72
C THR A 24 23.38 -7.49 -6.30
N SER A 25 23.22 -8.81 -6.34
CA SER A 25 21.97 -9.50 -5.99
C SER A 25 21.51 -9.26 -4.55
N GLN A 26 22.46 -9.02 -3.64
CA GLN A 26 22.22 -8.73 -2.22
C GLN A 26 22.25 -7.23 -1.87
N TRP A 27 22.40 -6.33 -2.85
CA TRP A 27 22.39 -4.90 -2.59
C TRP A 27 20.96 -4.43 -2.19
N PRO A 28 20.83 -3.38 -1.37
CA PRO A 28 19.55 -2.99 -0.81
C PRO A 28 18.69 -2.16 -1.78
N LEU A 29 17.37 -2.26 -1.61
CA LEU A 29 16.38 -1.37 -2.23
C LEU A 29 16.56 -1.27 -3.76
N LEU A 30 16.72 -0.04 -4.27
CA LEU A 30 16.86 0.27 -5.69
C LEU A 30 18.21 -0.15 -6.29
N LEU A 31 19.19 -0.47 -5.45
CA LEU A 31 20.51 -0.91 -5.90
C LEU A 31 20.61 -2.43 -6.06
N LYS A 32 19.55 -3.18 -5.75
CA LYS A 32 19.49 -4.62 -5.94
C LYS A 32 19.54 -4.98 -7.42
N ASN A 33 20.43 -5.90 -7.81
CA ASN A 33 20.63 -6.32 -9.20
C ASN A 33 21.01 -5.16 -10.14
N PHE A 34 21.74 -4.16 -9.64
CA PHE A 34 22.29 -3.07 -10.43
C PHE A 34 23.13 -3.56 -11.62
N ASP A 35 23.83 -4.69 -11.48
CA ASP A 35 24.62 -5.33 -12.53
C ASP A 35 23.80 -5.73 -13.77
N LYS A 36 22.48 -5.83 -13.65
CA LYS A 36 21.57 -6.14 -14.77
C LYS A 36 21.18 -4.92 -15.60
N LEU A 37 21.57 -3.70 -15.19
CA LEU A 37 21.29 -2.49 -15.96
C LEU A 37 22.25 -2.35 -17.14
N ASN A 38 21.72 -1.93 -18.29
CA ASN A 38 22.54 -1.62 -19.46
C ASN A 38 23.47 -0.43 -19.16
N ILE A 39 24.77 -0.64 -19.33
CA ILE A 39 25.78 0.39 -19.07
C ILE A 39 25.93 1.27 -20.32
N ARG A 40 25.53 2.55 -20.20
CA ARG A 40 25.82 3.56 -21.23
C ARG A 40 27.25 4.09 -21.12
N THR A 41 27.69 4.41 -19.90
CA THR A 41 29.03 4.91 -19.58
C THR A 41 29.44 4.39 -18.21
N ALA A 42 30.63 3.78 -18.10
CA ALA A 42 31.15 3.22 -16.84
C ALA A 42 31.96 4.25 -16.00
N HIS A 43 32.38 5.34 -16.63
CA HIS A 43 33.20 6.38 -16.01
C HIS A 43 32.35 7.61 -15.63
N TYR A 44 32.49 8.06 -14.38
CA TYR A 44 31.95 9.32 -13.89
C TYR A 44 32.79 9.86 -12.73
N THR A 45 32.71 11.16 -12.45
CA THR A 45 33.37 11.77 -11.28
C THR A 45 32.41 11.75 -10.10
N PRO A 46 32.64 10.95 -9.05
CA PRO A 46 31.74 10.89 -7.91
C PRO A 46 31.81 12.17 -7.10
N LEU A 47 30.66 12.75 -6.81
CA LEU A 47 30.53 13.92 -5.93
C LEU A 47 30.26 13.46 -4.49
N PRO A 48 30.80 14.14 -3.47
CA PRO A 48 30.64 13.75 -2.06
C PRO A 48 29.25 14.08 -1.47
N ASN A 49 28.29 14.51 -2.31
CA ASN A 49 26.99 14.99 -1.87
C ASN A 49 25.95 13.86 -1.84
N GLY A 50 25.08 13.90 -0.83
CA GLY A 50 23.99 12.93 -0.68
C GLY A 50 24.41 11.71 0.14
N SER A 51 23.51 10.72 0.21
CA SER A 51 23.76 9.48 0.95
C SER A 51 22.86 8.35 0.43
N ASN A 52 23.39 7.13 0.52
CA ASN A 52 22.61 5.92 0.31
C ASN A 52 21.42 5.87 1.27
N PRO A 53 20.24 5.37 0.85
CA PRO A 53 19.03 5.46 1.68
C PRO A 53 19.17 4.88 3.09
N LEU A 54 19.92 3.79 3.25
CA LEU A 54 20.16 3.13 4.54
C LEU A 54 21.31 3.75 5.35
N LYS A 55 22.11 4.64 4.77
CA LYS A 55 23.23 5.36 5.43
C LYS A 55 22.94 6.84 5.68
N ARG A 56 21.68 7.27 5.54
CA ARG A 56 21.29 8.64 5.89
C ARG A 56 21.46 8.86 7.39
N ASN A 57 21.83 10.06 7.79
CA ASN A 57 21.70 10.45 9.19
C ASN A 57 20.23 10.33 9.63
N ILE A 58 19.98 10.19 10.93
CA ILE A 58 18.63 9.92 11.44
C ILE A 58 17.60 10.99 11.03
N GLN A 59 18.01 12.26 10.96
CA GLN A 59 17.10 13.35 10.59
C GLN A 59 16.64 13.22 9.14
N ASP A 60 17.58 13.01 8.21
CA ASP A 60 17.27 12.82 6.80
C ASP A 60 16.58 11.49 6.52
N TYR A 61 16.90 10.45 7.29
CA TYR A 61 16.23 9.16 7.22
C TYR A 61 14.73 9.31 7.52
N VAL A 62 14.39 9.98 8.63
CA VAL A 62 12.99 10.26 9.02
C VAL A 62 12.30 11.16 7.99
N ARG A 63 12.94 12.27 7.57
CA ARG A 63 12.38 13.22 6.60
C ARG A 63 12.10 12.63 5.22
N THR A 64 12.74 11.52 4.87
CA THR A 64 12.56 10.81 3.60
C THR A 64 11.91 9.44 3.78
N GLY A 65 11.43 9.15 4.98
CA GLY A 65 10.88 7.86 5.37
C GLY A 65 9.38 7.74 5.19
N PHE A 66 8.92 6.50 5.27
CA PHE A 66 7.51 6.14 5.39
C PHE A 66 7.36 5.04 6.43
N ILE A 67 6.17 4.92 6.99
CA ILE A 67 5.82 3.93 8.02
C ILE A 67 4.72 3.04 7.44
N ASN A 68 4.96 1.74 7.37
CA ASN A 68 3.91 0.77 7.13
C ASN A 68 3.17 0.52 8.45
N LEU A 69 2.12 1.29 8.69
CA LEU A 69 1.39 1.24 9.96
C LEU A 69 0.26 0.22 9.91
N ASP A 70 0.13 -0.60 10.95
CA ASP A 70 -1.13 -1.30 11.22
C ASP A 70 -2.08 -0.34 11.95
N LYS A 71 -3.03 0.23 11.21
CA LYS A 71 -3.99 1.19 11.74
C LYS A 71 -4.92 0.48 12.74
N PRO A 72 -5.08 0.98 13.98
CA PRO A 72 -6.04 0.40 14.91
C PRO A 72 -7.49 0.72 14.51
N ALA A 73 -8.43 -0.08 15.03
CA ALA A 73 -9.85 0.17 14.86
C ALA A 73 -10.30 1.34 15.73
N ASN A 74 -11.30 2.08 15.23
CA ASN A 74 -11.97 3.26 15.80
C ASN A 74 -11.45 4.64 15.39
N PRO A 75 -10.16 5.01 15.47
CA PRO A 75 -9.74 6.33 15.02
C PRO A 75 -9.81 6.40 13.49
N SER A 76 -10.10 7.58 12.97
CA SER A 76 -9.98 7.87 11.55
C SER A 76 -8.52 7.83 11.11
N SER A 77 -8.30 7.57 9.82
CA SER A 77 -6.94 7.62 9.25
C SER A 77 -6.26 9.00 9.46
N HIS A 78 -7.04 10.08 9.44
CA HIS A 78 -6.53 11.44 9.65
C HIS A 78 -6.07 11.67 11.09
N GLU A 79 -6.80 11.16 12.09
CA GLU A 79 -6.39 11.26 13.50
C GLU A 79 -5.09 10.50 13.76
N VAL A 80 -4.97 9.28 13.25
CA VAL A 80 -3.77 8.45 13.39
C VAL A 80 -2.53 9.13 12.78
N VAL A 81 -2.68 9.69 11.58
CA VAL A 81 -1.60 10.42 10.89
C VAL A 81 -1.22 11.72 11.61
N ALA A 82 -2.20 12.38 12.25
CA ALA A 82 -1.95 13.56 13.10
C ALA A 82 -1.19 13.20 14.39
N TRP A 83 -1.49 12.05 15.00
CA TRP A 83 -0.72 11.54 16.14
C TRP A 83 0.73 11.26 15.76
N ILE A 84 0.96 10.58 14.64
CA ILE A 84 2.32 10.30 14.13
C ILE A 84 3.10 11.60 13.91
N ARG A 85 2.47 12.59 13.28
CA ARG A 85 3.08 13.92 13.07
C ARG A 85 3.52 14.54 14.40
N ARG A 86 2.65 14.49 15.42
CA ARG A 86 2.93 15.05 16.76
C ARG A 86 4.02 14.27 17.51
N ILE A 87 3.99 12.95 17.44
CA ILE A 87 4.97 12.07 18.11
C ILE A 87 6.36 12.28 17.50
N LEU A 88 6.47 12.27 16.17
CA LEU A 88 7.75 12.44 15.47
C LEU A 88 8.21 13.90 15.38
N ARG A 89 7.35 14.86 15.72
CA ARG A 89 7.61 16.31 15.65
C ARG A 89 8.05 16.75 14.24
N VAL A 90 7.39 16.21 13.23
CA VAL A 90 7.66 16.47 11.82
C VAL A 90 6.69 17.50 11.24
N GLU A 91 7.08 18.15 10.15
CA GLU A 91 6.31 19.24 9.57
C GLU A 91 5.08 18.73 8.85
N LYS A 92 5.22 17.64 8.08
CA LYS A 92 4.17 17.13 7.21
C LYS A 92 4.09 15.61 7.25
N THR A 93 2.86 15.10 7.26
CA THR A 93 2.57 13.68 7.07
C THR A 93 1.44 13.53 6.05
N GLY A 94 1.36 12.36 5.41
CA GLY A 94 0.28 11.99 4.49
C GLY A 94 0.16 10.48 4.40
N HIS A 95 -0.96 9.95 3.88
CA HIS A 95 -1.24 8.51 3.92
C HIS A 95 -1.72 7.91 2.60
N SER A 96 -1.56 6.60 2.42
CA SER A 96 -1.86 5.83 1.20
C SER A 96 -3.34 5.66 0.82
N GLY A 97 -4.25 6.36 1.48
CA GLY A 97 -5.70 6.18 1.31
C GLY A 97 -6.42 6.18 2.66
N THR A 98 -7.68 6.60 2.67
CA THR A 98 -8.47 6.68 3.91
C THR A 98 -9.09 5.32 4.20
N LEU A 99 -8.64 4.68 5.27
CA LEU A 99 -9.37 3.58 5.89
C LEU A 99 -10.48 4.14 6.77
N ASP A 100 -11.68 3.58 6.64
CA ASP A 100 -12.81 3.90 7.51
C ASP A 100 -12.46 3.65 8.99
N PRO A 101 -13.12 4.34 9.94
CA PRO A 101 -12.84 4.20 11.37
C PRO A 101 -12.76 2.74 11.85
N LYS A 102 -13.69 1.88 11.41
CA LYS A 102 -13.76 0.47 11.81
C LYS A 102 -12.75 -0.45 11.10
N VAL A 103 -12.06 0.03 10.07
CA VAL A 103 -11.11 -0.74 9.28
C VAL A 103 -9.72 -0.66 9.90
N THR A 104 -9.05 -1.81 10.02
CA THR A 104 -7.67 -1.95 10.49
C THR A 104 -6.73 -2.29 9.33
N GLY A 105 -5.43 -2.41 9.61
CA GLY A 105 -4.45 -2.91 8.65
C GLY A 105 -3.60 -1.81 8.01
N CYS A 106 -3.04 -2.14 6.85
CA CYS A 106 -1.98 -1.36 6.20
C CYS A 106 -2.39 0.08 5.86
N LEU A 107 -1.78 1.04 6.56
CA LEU A 107 -1.83 2.46 6.27
C LEU A 107 -0.39 2.97 6.10
N ILE A 108 0.06 3.17 4.86
CA ILE A 108 1.40 3.72 4.62
C ILE A 108 1.36 5.21 4.95
N VAL A 109 2.12 5.63 5.96
CA VAL A 109 2.25 7.02 6.39
C VAL A 109 3.58 7.57 5.90
N CYS A 110 3.52 8.49 4.95
CA CYS A 110 4.70 9.19 4.42
C CYS A 110 5.03 10.42 5.28
N VAL A 111 6.32 10.65 5.52
CA VAL A 111 6.84 11.76 6.34
C VAL A 111 7.57 12.78 5.46
N ASP A 112 7.34 14.06 5.71
CA ASP A 112 7.98 15.22 5.06
C ASP A 112 8.18 15.06 3.55
N ARG A 113 9.42 14.82 3.08
CA ARG A 113 9.73 14.72 1.64
C ARG A 113 9.06 13.51 0.98
N ALA A 114 8.84 12.44 1.73
CA ALA A 114 8.14 11.25 1.23
C ALA A 114 6.66 11.52 0.93
N THR A 115 6.07 12.61 1.45
CA THR A 115 4.67 12.98 1.17
C THR A 115 4.40 13.22 -0.30
N ARG A 116 5.44 13.47 -1.11
CA ARG A 116 5.36 13.53 -2.58
C ARG A 116 4.88 12.23 -3.22
N LEU A 117 5.05 11.10 -2.54
CA LEU A 117 4.63 9.77 -3.01
C LEU A 117 3.17 9.46 -2.66
N VAL A 118 2.51 10.27 -1.84
CA VAL A 118 1.14 9.98 -1.35
C VAL A 118 0.16 9.77 -2.50
N LYS A 119 0.22 10.59 -3.55
CA LYS A 119 -0.68 10.46 -4.71
C LYS A 119 -0.53 9.11 -5.40
N SER A 120 0.69 8.61 -5.60
CA SER A 120 0.89 7.29 -6.22
C SER A 120 0.46 6.16 -5.28
N GLN A 121 0.60 6.32 -3.97
CA GLN A 121 0.14 5.33 -2.99
C GLN A 121 -1.38 5.27 -2.88
N GLN A 122 -2.07 6.42 -2.98
CA GLN A 122 -3.54 6.48 -3.00
C GLN A 122 -4.11 5.75 -4.21
N SER A 123 -3.50 5.96 -5.38
CA SER A 123 -3.85 5.31 -6.64
C SER A 123 -3.36 3.86 -6.79
N ALA A 124 -2.57 3.34 -5.85
CA ALA A 124 -2.09 1.97 -5.92
C ALA A 124 -3.22 0.97 -5.61
N GLY A 125 -3.10 -0.23 -6.17
CA GLY A 125 -3.95 -1.37 -5.82
C GLY A 125 -3.97 -1.63 -4.31
N LYS A 126 -5.12 -2.04 -3.80
CA LYS A 126 -5.38 -2.33 -2.38
C LYS A 126 -5.98 -3.71 -2.27
N GLU A 127 -5.54 -4.47 -1.29
CA GLU A 127 -6.11 -5.76 -0.95
C GLU A 127 -6.78 -5.65 0.41
N TYR A 128 -8.03 -6.10 0.51
CA TYR A 128 -8.79 -6.07 1.74
C TYR A 128 -9.21 -7.46 2.13
N VAL A 129 -9.23 -7.74 3.42
CA VAL A 129 -9.82 -8.96 3.99
C VAL A 129 -11.06 -8.54 4.76
N GLY A 130 -12.26 -8.84 4.24
CA GLY A 130 -13.53 -8.32 4.76
C GLY A 130 -14.53 -9.40 5.17
N ILE A 131 -15.31 -9.16 6.22
CA ILE A 131 -16.39 -10.06 6.66
C ILE A 131 -17.73 -9.50 6.20
N VAL A 132 -18.50 -10.32 5.46
CA VAL A 132 -19.87 -9.99 5.10
C VAL A 132 -20.83 -10.62 6.11
N ARG A 133 -21.95 -9.95 6.38
CA ARG A 133 -23.06 -10.49 7.18
C ARG A 133 -24.27 -10.61 6.28
N LEU A 134 -24.77 -11.83 6.12
CA LEU A 134 -25.99 -12.08 5.38
C LEU A 134 -27.19 -11.88 6.31
N HIS A 135 -28.29 -11.37 5.75
CA HIS A 135 -29.50 -11.16 6.54
C HIS A 135 -30.32 -12.43 6.73
N ASN A 136 -30.19 -13.40 5.82
CA ASN A 136 -30.88 -14.68 5.81
C ASN A 136 -29.88 -15.80 5.49
N ALA A 137 -30.22 -17.03 5.88
CA ALA A 137 -29.51 -18.21 5.41
C ALA A 137 -29.64 -18.33 3.89
N ILE A 138 -28.60 -18.85 3.26
CA ILE A 138 -28.55 -19.17 1.84
C ILE A 138 -28.50 -20.69 1.67
N GLU A 139 -28.91 -21.18 0.51
CA GLU A 139 -29.04 -22.62 0.24
C GLU A 139 -27.71 -23.39 0.32
N SER A 140 -26.61 -22.77 -0.11
CA SER A 140 -25.29 -23.40 -0.10
C SER A 140 -24.16 -22.38 -0.21
N GLU A 141 -22.94 -22.80 0.18
CA GLU A 141 -21.70 -22.07 -0.06
C GLU A 141 -21.49 -21.72 -1.55
N HIS A 142 -21.85 -22.64 -2.46
CA HIS A 142 -21.75 -22.42 -3.90
C HIS A 142 -22.57 -21.21 -4.38
N THR A 143 -23.70 -20.94 -3.74
CA THR A 143 -24.50 -19.75 -4.06
C THR A 143 -23.77 -18.47 -3.66
N LEU A 144 -23.06 -18.46 -2.53
CA LEU A 144 -22.21 -17.33 -2.13
C LEU A 144 -21.01 -17.16 -3.07
N ALA A 145 -20.33 -18.25 -3.40
CA ALA A 145 -19.18 -18.23 -4.30
C ALA A 145 -19.52 -17.65 -5.68
N ARG A 146 -20.64 -18.08 -6.28
CA ARG A 146 -21.16 -17.51 -7.54
C ARG A 146 -21.53 -16.03 -7.41
N GLY A 147 -22.10 -15.64 -6.27
CA GLY A 147 -22.40 -14.24 -5.97
C GLY A 147 -21.15 -13.38 -5.93
N LEU A 148 -20.07 -13.86 -5.29
CA LEU A 148 -18.79 -13.17 -5.24
C LEU A 148 -18.12 -13.09 -6.61
N GLU A 149 -18.16 -14.17 -7.39
CA GLU A 149 -17.64 -14.19 -8.75
C GLU A 149 -18.35 -13.16 -9.65
N SER A 150 -19.67 -12.98 -9.47
CA SER A 150 -20.44 -11.94 -10.18
C SER A 150 -20.02 -10.50 -9.83
N LEU A 151 -19.32 -10.31 -8.70
CA LEU A 151 -18.75 -9.04 -8.25
C LEU A 151 -17.26 -8.90 -8.63
N THR A 152 -16.78 -9.68 -9.59
CA THR A 152 -15.41 -9.56 -10.14
C THR A 152 -15.45 -8.85 -11.50
N GLY A 153 -14.40 -8.09 -11.83
CA GLY A 153 -14.32 -7.29 -13.05
C GLY A 153 -14.80 -5.84 -12.85
N ALA A 154 -15.17 -5.19 -13.95
CA ALA A 154 -15.57 -3.79 -13.96
C ALA A 154 -17.02 -3.62 -13.47
N LEU A 155 -17.19 -2.98 -12.30
CA LEU A 155 -18.48 -2.80 -11.64
C LEU A 155 -18.86 -1.33 -11.56
N PHE A 156 -20.15 -1.05 -11.73
CA PHE A 156 -20.71 0.25 -11.38
C PHE A 156 -20.85 0.36 -9.86
N GLN A 157 -20.22 1.37 -9.28
CA GLN A 157 -20.30 1.69 -7.88
C GLN A 157 -20.70 3.14 -7.69
N ARG A 158 -21.45 3.40 -6.62
CA ARG A 158 -21.75 4.76 -6.16
C ARG A 158 -21.24 4.89 -4.73
N PRO A 159 -20.47 5.94 -4.39
CA PRO A 159 -20.05 6.17 -3.02
C PRO A 159 -21.22 6.15 -2.02
N PRO A 160 -20.98 5.71 -0.78
CA PRO A 160 -21.99 5.77 0.28
C PRO A 160 -22.33 7.23 0.64
N LEU A 161 -23.37 7.41 1.45
CA LEU A 161 -23.80 8.73 1.94
C LEU A 161 -22.70 9.45 2.73
N ILE A 162 -21.97 8.69 3.55
CA ILE A 162 -20.86 9.20 4.36
C ILE A 162 -19.57 8.87 3.59
N ALA A 163 -19.15 9.77 2.72
CA ALA A 163 -17.92 9.65 1.93
C ALA A 163 -17.24 11.01 1.80
N ALA A 164 -15.91 11.00 1.70
CA ALA A 164 -15.12 12.21 1.46
C ALA A 164 -15.15 12.69 -0.01
N VAL A 165 -15.84 11.94 -0.89
CA VAL A 165 -15.88 12.17 -2.34
C VAL A 165 -17.30 12.40 -2.83
N LYS A 166 -17.45 13.11 -3.95
CA LYS A 166 -18.74 13.38 -4.57
C LYS A 166 -19.48 12.07 -4.90
N ARG A 167 -20.75 11.99 -4.53
CA ARG A 167 -21.58 10.81 -4.73
C ARG A 167 -22.10 10.71 -6.17
N GLN A 168 -21.25 10.23 -7.07
CA GLN A 168 -21.58 9.96 -8.48
C GLN A 168 -21.36 8.48 -8.82
N LEU A 169 -22.04 7.99 -9.86
CA LEU A 169 -21.79 6.65 -10.36
C LEU A 169 -20.39 6.62 -11.00
N ARG A 170 -19.62 5.58 -10.70
CA ARG A 170 -18.26 5.40 -11.22
C ARG A 170 -17.98 3.93 -11.44
N VAL A 171 -17.08 3.63 -12.36
CA VAL A 171 -16.61 2.26 -12.58
C VAL A 171 -15.43 1.97 -11.66
N ARG A 172 -15.45 0.79 -11.04
CA ARG A 172 -14.35 0.25 -10.23
C ARG A 172 -14.14 -1.20 -10.59
N THR A 173 -12.89 -1.59 -10.71
CA THR A 173 -12.53 -2.97 -11.04
C THR A 173 -12.16 -3.73 -9.77
N VAL A 174 -12.80 -4.87 -9.57
CA VAL A 174 -12.35 -5.93 -8.67
C VAL A 174 -11.50 -6.88 -9.49
N TYR A 175 -10.20 -6.98 -9.20
CA TYR A 175 -9.32 -7.86 -10.00
C TYR A 175 -9.52 -9.34 -9.66
N GLU A 176 -9.62 -9.62 -8.37
CA GLU A 176 -9.81 -10.97 -7.85
C GLU A 176 -10.67 -10.88 -6.59
N SER A 177 -11.52 -11.89 -6.41
CA SER A 177 -12.21 -12.16 -5.16
C SER A 177 -12.07 -13.62 -4.79
N LYS A 178 -11.83 -13.89 -3.51
CA LYS A 178 -11.68 -15.26 -3.00
C LYS A 178 -12.52 -15.43 -1.73
N LEU A 179 -13.39 -16.44 -1.75
CA LEU A 179 -14.06 -16.94 -0.55
C LEU A 179 -13.07 -17.80 0.24
N ILE A 180 -12.82 -17.44 1.50
CA ILE A 180 -11.87 -18.16 2.35
C ILE A 180 -12.57 -19.19 3.24
N GLU A 181 -13.75 -18.89 3.75
CA GLU A 181 -14.50 -19.79 4.65
C GLU A 181 -16.01 -19.59 4.44
N TYR A 182 -16.80 -20.63 4.76
CA TYR A 182 -18.27 -20.73 4.89
C TYR A 182 -18.67 -21.57 6.15
N ASP A 183 -19.61 -21.10 6.97
CA ASP A 183 -20.00 -21.43 8.37
C ASP A 183 -21.47 -20.96 8.63
N PRO A 184 -22.45 -21.71 8.15
CA PRO A 184 -23.86 -21.32 8.25
C PRO A 184 -24.38 -21.13 9.69
N GLU A 185 -23.61 -21.55 10.70
CA GLU A 185 -24.03 -21.61 12.09
C GLU A 185 -23.42 -20.52 12.98
N ARG A 186 -22.34 -19.83 12.54
CA ARG A 186 -21.70 -18.79 13.35
C ARG A 186 -22.63 -17.61 13.58
N ARG A 187 -22.95 -17.38 14.86
CA ARG A 187 -23.82 -16.32 15.36
C ARG A 187 -23.02 -15.27 16.14
N LEU A 188 -22.72 -14.11 15.54
CA LEU A 188 -22.38 -12.89 16.30
C LEU A 188 -23.70 -12.11 16.43
N GLY A 189 -24.55 -12.57 17.35
CA GLY A 189 -25.97 -12.17 17.48
C GLY A 189 -26.93 -13.15 16.77
N GLU A 190 -28.20 -12.78 16.59
CA GLU A 190 -29.30 -13.63 16.06
C GLU A 190 -29.24 -13.97 14.55
N ARG A 191 -28.13 -13.74 13.83
CA ARG A 191 -28.07 -13.97 12.37
C ARG A 191 -26.73 -14.54 11.92
N SER A 192 -26.78 -15.46 10.96
CA SER A 192 -25.65 -16.19 10.37
C SER A 192 -24.64 -15.24 9.72
N ILE A 193 -23.36 -15.37 10.06
CA ILE A 193 -22.25 -14.59 9.49
C ILE A 193 -21.58 -15.42 8.40
N LEU A 194 -21.09 -14.84 7.27
CA LEU A 194 -19.79 -15.16 6.60
C LEU A 194 -19.28 -14.18 5.55
N TYR A 195 -17.97 -14.00 5.27
CA TYR A 195 -16.63 -14.13 5.92
C TYR A 195 -15.59 -13.54 4.92
N TYR A 196 -14.30 -13.62 5.25
CA TYR A 196 -13.12 -13.06 4.56
C TYR A 196 -13.14 -13.09 3.03
N ILE A 197 -13.43 -11.94 2.43
CA ILE A 197 -13.23 -11.67 1.01
C ILE A 197 -11.88 -10.98 0.87
N THR A 198 -10.95 -11.56 0.10
CA THR A 198 -9.84 -10.77 -0.43
C THR A 198 -10.35 -9.97 -1.61
N ILE A 199 -10.44 -8.64 -1.51
CA ILE A 199 -10.79 -7.81 -2.67
C ILE A 199 -9.61 -6.96 -3.07
N ILE A 200 -9.12 -7.17 -4.29
CA ILE A 200 -8.12 -6.30 -4.89
C ILE A 200 -8.84 -5.19 -5.65
N TYR A 201 -8.78 -3.97 -5.15
CA TYR A 201 -9.33 -2.77 -5.79
C TYR A 201 -8.22 -1.86 -6.28
N ASN A 202 -8.41 -1.24 -7.44
CA ASN A 202 -7.69 -0.01 -7.78
C ASN A 202 -8.65 1.18 -7.60
N ASP A 203 -8.22 2.17 -6.82
CA ASP A 203 -9.02 3.34 -6.49
C ASP A 203 -8.90 4.46 -7.55
N TYR A 204 -8.31 4.18 -8.70
CA TYR A 204 -8.24 5.12 -9.82
C TYR A 204 -9.65 5.46 -10.34
N THR A 205 -10.24 6.53 -9.82
CA THR A 205 -11.07 7.42 -10.62
C THR A 205 -10.12 8.37 -11.30
N GLU A 206 -9.95 8.23 -12.61
CA GLU A 206 -10.11 9.45 -13.40
C GLU A 206 -11.48 10.00 -13.01
N GLU A 207 -11.50 11.17 -12.39
CA GLU A 207 -12.61 12.07 -12.63
C GLU A 207 -12.68 12.17 -14.15
N ALA A 208 -13.74 11.61 -14.75
CA ALA A 208 -14.10 11.92 -16.11
C ALA A 208 -14.47 13.41 -16.13
N GLY A 209 -13.45 14.26 -16.15
CA GLY A 209 -13.50 15.65 -16.52
C GLY A 209 -13.29 15.70 -18.02
N GLY A 210 -14.34 16.11 -18.72
CA GLY A 210 -14.37 16.31 -20.15
C GLY A 210 -15.80 16.70 -20.51
N ASP A 211 -16.04 18.00 -20.42
CA ASP A 211 -17.12 18.84 -20.99
C ASP A 211 -18.40 18.17 -21.52
#